data_AF-A0A6M0G488-F1
#
_entry.id   AF-A0A6M0G488-F1
#
_cell.length_a   1.000
_cell.length_b   1.000
_cell.length_c   1.000
_cell.angle_alpha   90.00
_cell.angle_beta   90.00
_cell.angle_gamma   90.00
#
_symmetry.space_group_name_H-M   'P 1'
#
loop_
_entity.id
_entity.type
_entity.pdbx_description
1 polymer ?
#
loop_
_entity_poly.entity_id
_entity_poly.type
_entity_poly.pdbx_seq_one_letter_code
_entity_poly.pdbx_strand_id
1 'polypeptide(L)'
;MVAINSSSFLKQRQKLGSRESGVANEEFIVVGNPTMPKVTAVPGETPEPLEPLPGAEQEAREIASLLNTQAIIGSQATEAAIVEQMPKARFIHLATHGLLNDLYNADLPGAIALAPSGEDDGLLRASEILNLKLNAELVVLSACNTGQGRITSDSVIGLSRSLFTAGVPSVIASLWKVPDKPTAFLMTNFYQNLQKTPDKAQALRQAMLATMKEYPHPKNWAAFTLIGEAE
;
A
#
# COMPACT_ATOMS: atom_id res chain seq x y z
N MET A 1 16.91 -27.64 -20.14
CA MET A 1 17.76 -26.45 -19.91
C MET A 1 17.32 -25.38 -20.89
N VAL A 2 16.33 -24.57 -20.50
CA VAL A 2 15.76 -23.53 -21.38
C VAL A 2 16.61 -22.27 -21.19
N ALA A 3 17.32 -21.87 -22.23
CA ALA A 3 18.08 -20.63 -22.26
C ALA A 3 17.11 -19.45 -22.33
N ILE A 4 17.07 -18.63 -21.28
CA ILE A 4 16.30 -17.39 -21.26
C ILE A 4 17.08 -16.35 -22.09
N ASN A 5 16.41 -15.80 -23.10
CA ASN A 5 16.99 -14.94 -24.11
C ASN A 5 17.42 -13.58 -23.49
N SER A 6 18.72 -13.32 -23.45
CA SER A 6 19.38 -12.16 -22.82
C SER A 6 19.07 -10.80 -23.45
N SER A 7 18.28 -10.77 -24.52
CA SER A 7 17.95 -9.59 -25.31
C SER A 7 16.74 -8.80 -24.78
N SER A 8 15.83 -9.40 -24.00
CA SER A 8 14.73 -8.66 -23.34
C SER A 8 15.24 -7.84 -22.16
N PHE A 9 16.18 -8.39 -21.39
CA PHE A 9 16.81 -7.75 -20.23
C PHE A 9 17.58 -6.46 -20.60
N LEU A 10 18.22 -6.44 -21.78
CA LEU A 10 18.94 -5.25 -22.26
C LEU A 10 18.00 -4.12 -22.69
N LYS A 11 16.83 -4.45 -23.26
CA LYS A 11 15.81 -3.45 -23.61
C LYS A 11 15.15 -2.84 -22.38
N GLN A 12 14.97 -3.61 -21.30
CA GLN A 12 14.42 -3.11 -20.04
C GLN A 12 15.41 -2.17 -19.32
N ARG A 13 16.72 -2.47 -19.36
CA ARG A 13 17.77 -1.58 -18.84
C ARG A 13 17.90 -0.26 -19.61
N GLN A 14 17.70 -0.26 -20.93
CA GLN A 14 17.70 0.98 -21.72
C GLN A 14 16.48 1.87 -21.41
N LYS A 15 15.31 1.27 -21.11
CA LYS A 15 14.10 2.03 -20.74
C LYS A 15 14.22 2.70 -19.36
N LEU A 16 14.99 2.11 -18.44
CA LEU A 16 15.30 2.66 -17.11
C LEU A 16 16.35 3.79 -17.14
N GLY A 17 17.16 3.88 -18.19
CA GLY A 17 18.28 4.83 -18.27
C GLY A 17 18.03 6.11 -19.07
N SER A 18 16.84 6.30 -19.68
CA SER A 18 16.63 7.36 -20.67
C SER A 18 15.34 8.19 -20.48
N ARG A 19 14.86 8.37 -19.25
CA ARG A 19 13.82 9.37 -18.97
C ARG A 19 14.41 10.50 -18.15
N GLU A 20 14.74 11.58 -18.86
CA GLU A 20 15.22 12.84 -18.31
C GLU A 20 14.23 13.42 -17.30
N SER A 21 14.80 13.81 -16.15
CA SER A 21 14.37 14.82 -15.19
C SER A 21 13.24 15.76 -15.63
N GLY A 22 11.98 15.36 -15.37
CA GLY A 22 10.82 16.22 -15.61
C GLY A 22 9.49 15.81 -14.96
N VAL A 23 9.34 14.57 -14.48
CA VAL A 23 8.07 14.08 -13.91
C VAL A 23 8.33 13.19 -12.68
N ALA A 24 8.79 13.77 -11.57
CA ALA A 24 9.01 13.01 -10.34
C ALA A 24 7.70 12.71 -9.57
N ASN A 25 6.66 13.52 -9.77
CA ASN A 25 5.44 13.46 -8.96
C ASN A 25 4.39 12.43 -9.42
N GLU A 26 4.42 11.96 -10.68
CA GLU A 26 3.34 11.10 -11.20
C GLU A 26 3.63 9.60 -11.09
N GLU A 27 4.86 9.19 -10.73
CA GLU A 27 5.21 7.77 -10.64
C GLU A 27 4.86 7.14 -9.28
N PHE A 28 4.74 7.94 -8.22
CA PHE A 28 4.62 7.44 -6.85
C PHE A 28 3.50 8.15 -6.09
N ILE A 29 2.55 7.36 -5.58
CA ILE A 29 1.60 7.80 -4.56
C ILE A 29 2.07 7.26 -3.23
N VAL A 30 2.23 8.15 -2.24
CA VAL A 30 2.61 7.77 -0.87
C VAL A 30 1.64 8.43 0.10
N VAL A 31 0.75 7.63 0.68
CA VAL A 31 -0.28 8.07 1.62
C VAL A 31 0.08 7.62 3.02
N GLY A 32 -0.11 8.49 4.01
CA GLY A 32 0.04 8.14 5.42
C GLY A 32 -0.89 8.92 6.32
N ASN A 33 -1.51 8.24 7.29
CA ASN A 33 -2.32 8.88 8.34
C ASN A 33 -3.32 9.93 7.80
N PRO A 34 -4.28 9.53 6.95
CA PRO A 34 -5.35 10.42 6.53
C PRO A 34 -6.14 10.93 7.75
N THR A 35 -6.88 12.02 7.57
CA THR A 35 -7.91 12.41 8.54
C THR A 35 -8.92 11.27 8.61
N MET A 36 -8.99 10.59 9.75
CA MET A 36 -9.69 9.31 9.80
C MET A 36 -11.20 9.44 9.57
N PRO A 37 -11.77 8.63 8.65
CA PRO A 37 -13.20 8.60 8.42
C PRO A 37 -13.90 7.97 9.62
N LYS A 38 -15.21 8.20 9.72
CA LYS A 38 -16.06 7.56 10.72
C LYS A 38 -16.57 6.23 10.20
N VAL A 39 -16.52 5.20 11.05
CA VAL A 39 -16.99 3.86 10.71
C VAL A 39 -17.92 3.33 11.78
N THR A 40 -18.87 2.49 11.39
CA THR A 40 -19.77 1.80 12.31
C THR A 40 -19.17 0.43 12.65
N ALA A 41 -18.77 0.24 13.91
CA ALA A 41 -18.22 -1.02 14.41
C ALA A 41 -19.25 -2.13 14.50
N VAL A 42 -20.43 -1.76 14.99
CA VAL A 42 -21.54 -2.64 15.31
C VAL A 42 -22.80 -2.07 14.65
N PRO A 43 -23.58 -2.88 13.92
CA PRO A 43 -24.81 -2.42 13.28
C PRO A 43 -25.75 -1.77 14.29
N GLY A 44 -26.24 -0.57 13.95
CA GLY A 44 -27.14 0.20 14.80
C GLY A 44 -26.43 1.14 15.78
N GLU A 45 -25.09 1.11 15.86
CA GLU A 45 -24.32 2.09 16.63
C GLU A 45 -23.95 3.32 15.80
N THR A 46 -23.66 4.42 16.49
CA THR A 46 -23.22 5.66 15.87
C THR A 46 -21.83 5.52 15.26
N PRO A 47 -21.58 6.00 14.03
CA PRO A 47 -20.25 5.98 13.43
C PRO A 47 -19.24 6.77 14.26
N GLU A 48 -18.09 6.17 14.56
CA GLU A 48 -16.98 6.79 15.30
C GLU A 48 -15.74 6.90 14.42
N PRO A 49 -14.92 7.96 14.56
CA PRO A 49 -13.67 8.09 13.82
C PRO A 49 -12.69 6.98 14.20
N LEU A 50 -11.97 6.45 13.21
CA LEU A 50 -10.85 5.54 13.47
C LEU A 50 -9.73 6.25 14.24
N GLU A 51 -8.95 5.47 14.98
CA GLU A 51 -7.77 5.99 15.69
C GLU A 51 -6.74 6.57 14.69
N PRO A 52 -6.18 7.76 14.96
CA PRO A 52 -5.06 8.28 14.17
C PRO A 52 -3.83 7.36 14.20
N LEU A 53 -3.06 7.36 13.12
CA LEU A 53 -1.85 6.55 12.93
C LEU A 53 -0.61 7.44 12.74
N PRO A 54 -0.13 8.16 13.77
CA PRO A 54 1.02 9.06 13.63
C PRO A 54 2.29 8.36 13.11
N GLY A 55 2.48 7.08 13.44
CA GLY A 55 3.57 6.27 12.87
C GLY A 55 3.47 6.07 11.36
N ALA A 56 2.25 5.91 10.83
CA ALA A 56 2.00 5.79 9.40
C ALA A 56 2.26 7.12 8.66
N GLU A 57 2.03 8.25 9.34
CA GLU A 57 2.42 9.57 8.80
C GLU A 57 3.94 9.67 8.64
N GLN A 58 4.67 9.25 9.68
CA GLN A 58 6.12 9.28 9.67
C GLN A 58 6.69 8.33 8.60
N GLU A 59 6.15 7.12 8.50
CA GLU A 59 6.47 6.16 7.43
C GLU A 59 6.29 6.77 6.04
N ALA A 60 5.12 7.37 5.77
CA ALA A 60 4.84 8.00 4.48
C ALA A 60 5.80 9.15 4.18
N ARG A 61 6.15 9.98 5.18
CA ARG A 61 7.12 11.08 5.00
C ARG A 61 8.52 10.56 4.65
N GLU A 62 8.99 9.50 5.32
CA GLU A 62 10.29 8.89 5.04
C GLU A 62 10.35 8.28 3.64
N ILE A 63 9.31 7.52 3.26
CA ILE A 63 9.22 6.89 1.94
C ILE A 63 9.10 7.94 0.84
N ALA A 64 8.27 8.97 1.02
CA ALA A 64 8.12 10.05 0.06
C ALA A 64 9.45 10.79 -0.17
N SER A 65 10.19 11.08 0.91
CA SER A 65 11.52 11.67 0.82
C SER A 65 12.51 10.77 0.06
N LEU A 66 12.48 9.45 0.27
CA LEU A 66 13.33 8.49 -0.42
C LEU A 66 13.01 8.39 -1.92
N LEU A 67 11.75 8.57 -2.29
CA LEU A 67 11.25 8.48 -3.65
C LEU A 67 11.20 9.83 -4.37
N ASN A 68 11.65 10.92 -3.72
CA ASN A 68 11.57 12.29 -4.23
C ASN A 68 10.14 12.70 -4.66
N THR A 69 9.14 12.28 -3.88
CA THR A 69 7.72 12.65 -4.06
C THR A 69 7.19 13.32 -2.79
N GLN A 70 5.93 13.75 -2.81
CA GLN A 70 5.25 14.32 -1.65
C GLN A 70 4.37 13.28 -0.96
N ALA A 71 4.49 13.18 0.37
CA ALA A 71 3.56 12.40 1.16
C ALA A 71 2.20 13.09 1.20
N ILE A 72 1.14 12.34 0.89
CA ILE A 72 -0.25 12.78 0.98
C ILE A 72 -0.80 12.32 2.33
N ILE A 73 -1.15 13.28 3.19
CA ILE A 73 -1.43 13.02 4.61
C ILE A 73 -2.62 13.84 5.10
N GLY A 74 -3.18 13.48 6.27
CA GLY A 74 -4.23 14.26 6.92
C GLY A 74 -5.43 14.50 5.99
N SER A 75 -5.93 15.73 5.94
CA SER A 75 -7.11 16.09 5.13
C SER A 75 -6.84 16.16 3.63
N GLN A 76 -5.59 16.03 3.18
CA GLN A 76 -5.25 16.00 1.74
C GLN A 76 -5.37 14.59 1.15
N ALA A 77 -5.31 13.55 1.98
CA ALA A 77 -5.38 12.16 1.57
C ALA A 77 -6.83 11.71 1.35
N THR A 78 -7.60 12.46 0.56
CA THR A 78 -9.02 12.14 0.31
C THR A 78 -9.17 11.04 -0.72
N GLU A 79 -10.26 10.29 -0.65
CA GLU A 79 -10.54 9.25 -1.64
C GLU A 79 -10.50 9.78 -3.07
N ALA A 80 -11.23 10.86 -3.35
CA ALA A 80 -11.24 11.50 -4.66
C ALA A 80 -9.82 11.87 -5.15
N ALA A 81 -8.99 12.46 -4.29
CA ALA A 81 -7.64 12.88 -4.66
C ALA A 81 -6.71 11.69 -4.95
N ILE A 82 -6.86 10.58 -4.22
CA ILE A 82 -6.07 9.37 -4.44
C ILE A 82 -6.54 8.65 -5.69
N VAL A 83 -7.84 8.41 -5.86
CA VAL A 83 -8.42 7.69 -7.00
C VAL A 83 -8.11 8.41 -8.33
N GLU A 84 -8.10 9.74 -8.36
CA GLU A 84 -7.72 10.51 -9.55
C GLU A 84 -6.26 10.24 -9.99
N GLN A 85 -5.37 10.01 -9.03
CA GLN A 85 -3.94 9.82 -9.28
C GLN A 85 -3.59 8.35 -9.55
N MET A 86 -4.30 7.39 -8.95
CA MET A 86 -3.98 5.96 -8.99
C MET A 86 -3.74 5.40 -10.41
N PRO A 87 -4.52 5.74 -11.46
CA PRO A 87 -4.25 5.26 -12.82
C PRO A 87 -2.91 5.69 -13.42
N LYS A 88 -2.31 6.79 -12.92
CA LYS A 88 -1.05 7.36 -13.43
C LYS A 88 0.17 6.82 -12.67
N ALA A 89 -0.03 6.37 -11.43
CA ALA A 89 1.03 5.90 -10.56
C ALA A 89 1.60 4.54 -10.99
N ARG A 90 2.92 4.42 -10.89
CA ARG A 90 3.65 3.16 -11.06
C ARG A 90 3.78 2.40 -9.73
N PHE A 91 3.91 3.13 -8.62
CA PHE A 91 3.92 2.57 -7.27
C PHE A 91 2.95 3.31 -6.38
N ILE A 92 2.20 2.55 -5.59
CA ILE A 92 1.21 3.10 -4.66
C ILE A 92 1.53 2.54 -3.28
N HIS A 93 1.83 3.42 -2.33
CA HIS A 93 2.06 3.08 -0.93
C HIS A 93 0.97 3.69 -0.08
N LEU A 94 0.20 2.86 0.63
CA LEU A 94 -0.93 3.26 1.46
C LEU A 94 -0.65 2.82 2.90
N ALA A 95 -0.20 3.75 3.74
CA ALA A 95 -0.01 3.57 5.18
C ALA A 95 -1.24 4.07 5.94
N THR A 96 -2.29 3.25 5.99
CA THR A 96 -3.59 3.61 6.60
C THR A 96 -4.39 2.36 7.01
N HIS A 97 -5.51 2.53 7.70
CA HIS A 97 -6.38 1.43 8.07
C HIS A 97 -6.99 0.71 6.86
N GLY A 98 -6.89 -0.62 6.86
CA GLY A 98 -7.75 -1.50 6.08
C GLY A 98 -8.92 -1.99 6.93
N LEU A 99 -10.14 -1.89 6.41
CA LEU A 99 -11.38 -2.26 7.10
C LEU A 99 -11.91 -3.60 6.61
N LEU A 100 -12.42 -4.39 7.57
CA LEU A 100 -12.80 -5.80 7.43
C LEU A 100 -14.29 -6.00 7.18
N ASN A 101 -15.13 -5.31 7.95
CA ASN A 101 -16.52 -5.70 8.11
C ASN A 101 -17.42 -5.01 7.10
N ASP A 102 -18.21 -5.84 6.42
CA ASP A 102 -19.58 -5.59 5.95
C ASP A 102 -20.07 -4.17 6.24
N LEU A 103 -19.74 -3.27 5.32
CA LEU A 103 -20.65 -2.19 5.00
C LEU A 103 -21.84 -2.91 4.34
N TYR A 104 -22.75 -3.40 5.19
CA TYR A 104 -23.87 -4.29 4.90
C TYR A 104 -24.26 -4.30 3.42
N ASN A 105 -24.10 -5.47 2.77
CA ASN A 105 -24.44 -5.79 1.36
C ASN A 105 -23.32 -5.64 0.31
N ALA A 106 -22.04 -5.77 0.65
CA ALA A 106 -20.99 -5.86 -0.37
C ALA A 106 -20.65 -7.33 -0.67
N ASP A 107 -20.91 -7.79 -1.90
CA ASP A 107 -20.47 -9.09 -2.41
C ASP A 107 -18.93 -9.27 -2.33
N LEU A 108 -18.19 -8.17 -2.10
CA LEU A 108 -16.74 -8.14 -1.98
C LEU A 108 -16.32 -7.29 -0.76
N PRO A 109 -15.86 -7.92 0.34
CA PRO A 109 -15.46 -7.22 1.56
C PRO A 109 -14.09 -6.53 1.43
N GLY A 110 -13.93 -5.42 2.13
CA GLY A 110 -12.68 -4.69 2.23
C GLY A 110 -12.81 -3.22 1.84
N ALA A 111 -12.23 -2.33 2.62
CA ALA A 111 -12.08 -0.92 2.27
C ALA A 111 -10.75 -0.36 2.79
N ILE A 112 -10.26 0.69 2.16
CA ILE A 112 -9.08 1.45 2.57
C ILE A 112 -9.57 2.79 3.12
N ALA A 113 -9.23 3.08 4.38
CA ALA A 113 -9.63 4.32 5.03
C ALA A 113 -8.77 5.49 4.52
N LEU A 114 -9.43 6.51 3.98
CA LEU A 114 -8.90 7.76 3.47
C LEU A 114 -9.68 8.94 4.09
N ALA A 115 -9.28 10.16 3.80
CA ALA A 115 -9.95 11.33 4.34
C ALA A 115 -11.31 11.55 3.65
N PRO A 116 -12.40 11.75 4.42
CA PRO A 116 -13.69 12.09 3.83
C PRO A 116 -13.63 13.47 3.15
N SER A 117 -14.41 13.67 2.10
CA SER A 117 -14.47 14.96 1.39
C SER A 117 -15.81 15.20 0.71
N GLY A 118 -16.48 16.31 1.05
CA GLY A 118 -17.81 16.59 0.54
C GLY A 118 -18.80 15.51 0.99
N GLU A 119 -19.40 14.82 0.02
CA GLU A 119 -20.35 13.71 0.26
C GLU A 119 -19.66 12.33 0.29
N ASP A 120 -18.34 12.27 0.04
CA ASP A 120 -17.54 11.05 0.07
C ASP A 120 -17.20 10.64 1.51
N ASP A 121 -17.44 9.37 1.86
CA ASP A 121 -17.28 8.82 3.21
C ASP A 121 -15.82 8.52 3.59
N GLY A 122 -14.88 8.65 2.64
CA GLY A 122 -13.47 8.38 2.80
C GLY A 122 -13.15 6.89 2.83
N LEU A 123 -14.03 6.01 2.36
CA LEU A 123 -13.83 4.56 2.36
C LEU A 123 -13.73 4.02 0.93
N LEU A 124 -12.50 3.92 0.42
CA LEU A 124 -12.25 3.32 -0.89
C LEU A 124 -12.48 1.81 -0.81
N ARG A 125 -13.64 1.35 -1.30
CA ARG A 125 -14.08 -0.04 -1.19
C ARG A 125 -13.44 -0.92 -2.26
N ALA A 126 -13.31 -2.20 -1.94
CA ALA A 126 -12.88 -3.23 -2.87
C ALA A 126 -13.72 -3.24 -4.17
N SER A 127 -15.04 -2.99 -4.07
CA SER A 127 -15.94 -2.88 -5.22
C SER A 127 -15.67 -1.68 -6.13
N GLU A 128 -15.18 -0.58 -5.58
CA GLU A 128 -14.80 0.62 -6.35
C GLU A 128 -13.48 0.39 -7.05
N ILE A 129 -12.51 -0.20 -6.33
CA ILE A 129 -11.21 -0.60 -6.89
C ILE A 129 -11.38 -1.52 -8.11
N LEU A 130 -12.33 -2.45 -8.10
CA LEU A 130 -12.61 -3.34 -9.25
C LEU A 130 -12.87 -2.60 -10.56
N ASN A 131 -13.43 -1.39 -10.49
CA ASN A 131 -13.79 -0.61 -11.68
C ASN A 131 -12.65 0.31 -12.15
N LEU A 132 -11.54 0.35 -11.42
CA LEU A 132 -10.37 1.14 -11.79
C LEU A 132 -9.56 0.45 -12.90
N LYS A 133 -8.76 1.25 -13.60
CA LYS A 133 -7.73 0.79 -14.54
C LYS A 133 -6.39 1.34 -14.07
N LEU A 134 -5.63 0.50 -13.41
CA LEU A 134 -4.37 0.87 -12.78
C LEU A 134 -3.20 0.43 -13.64
N ASN A 135 -2.19 1.32 -13.74
CA ASN A 135 -0.91 1.03 -14.39
C ASN A 135 0.20 0.74 -13.34
N ALA A 136 -0.19 0.59 -12.07
CA ALA A 136 0.76 0.37 -10.99
C ALA A 136 1.41 -1.01 -11.10
N GLU A 137 2.73 -1.07 -10.97
CA GLU A 137 3.53 -2.29 -10.89
C GLU A 137 3.45 -2.92 -9.49
N LEU A 138 3.16 -2.10 -8.46
CA LEU A 138 3.06 -2.55 -7.08
C LEU A 138 2.17 -1.62 -6.24
N VAL A 139 1.31 -2.22 -5.45
CA VAL A 139 0.57 -1.56 -4.36
C VAL A 139 1.05 -2.13 -3.02
N VAL A 140 1.41 -1.26 -2.08
CA VAL A 140 1.75 -1.60 -0.70
C VAL A 140 0.63 -1.14 0.22
N LEU A 141 -0.01 -2.08 0.90
CA LEU A 141 -0.98 -1.85 1.95
C LEU A 141 -0.27 -1.98 3.30
N SER A 142 0.29 -0.86 3.76
CA SER A 142 0.94 -0.74 5.06
C SER A 142 -0.09 -0.31 6.12
N ALA A 143 0.03 -0.82 7.33
CA ALA A 143 -0.91 -0.60 8.44
C ALA A 143 -2.27 -1.34 8.39
N CYS A 144 -2.25 -2.67 8.19
CA CYS A 144 -3.39 -3.51 8.53
C CYS A 144 -3.59 -3.56 10.06
N ASN A 145 -4.33 -2.59 10.57
CA ASN A 145 -4.97 -2.62 11.88
C ASN A 145 -6.48 -2.51 11.64
N THR A 146 -7.20 -3.62 11.77
CA THR A 146 -8.67 -3.65 11.74
C THR A 146 -9.16 -3.12 13.07
N GLY A 147 -9.26 -1.80 13.21
CA GLY A 147 -9.46 -1.07 14.47
C GLY A 147 -10.64 -1.50 15.35
N GLN A 148 -11.46 -2.46 14.92
CA GLN A 148 -12.64 -2.97 15.63
C GLN A 148 -12.85 -4.50 15.47
N GLY A 149 -11.85 -5.28 14.98
CA GLY A 149 -12.01 -6.73 14.74
C GLY A 149 -10.70 -7.49 14.47
N ARG A 150 -10.76 -8.83 14.35
CA ARG A 150 -9.63 -9.69 13.94
C ARG A 150 -9.42 -9.57 12.43
N ILE A 151 -8.19 -9.30 11.97
CA ILE A 151 -7.82 -9.48 10.56
C ILE A 151 -8.17 -10.93 10.18
N THR A 152 -9.14 -11.10 9.29
CA THR A 152 -9.32 -12.38 8.61
C THR A 152 -8.48 -12.35 7.35
N SER A 153 -8.00 -13.52 6.93
CA SER A 153 -7.38 -13.71 5.62
C SER A 153 -8.19 -13.10 4.48
N ASP A 154 -9.51 -12.99 4.66
CA ASP A 154 -10.47 -12.75 3.59
C ASP A 154 -10.50 -11.30 3.12
N SER A 155 -10.21 -10.31 3.98
CA SER A 155 -10.14 -8.90 3.55
C SER A 155 -8.85 -8.55 2.82
N VAL A 156 -7.73 -9.13 3.24
CA VAL A 156 -6.48 -9.03 2.46
C VAL A 156 -6.71 -9.69 1.09
N ILE A 157 -7.36 -10.85 1.07
CA ILE A 157 -7.75 -11.52 -0.18
C ILE A 157 -8.70 -10.65 -1.03
N GLY A 158 -9.71 -10.03 -0.44
CA GLY A 158 -10.69 -9.18 -1.13
C GLY A 158 -10.05 -7.96 -1.81
N LEU A 159 -9.28 -7.17 -1.03
CA LEU A 159 -8.56 -6.01 -1.56
C LEU A 159 -7.49 -6.41 -2.59
N SER A 160 -6.71 -7.46 -2.32
CA SER A 160 -5.74 -7.94 -3.30
C SER A 160 -6.42 -8.39 -4.59
N ARG A 161 -7.53 -9.13 -4.52
CA ARG A 161 -8.31 -9.52 -5.71
C ARG A 161 -8.78 -8.30 -6.50
N SER A 162 -9.33 -7.28 -5.84
CA SER A 162 -9.74 -6.06 -6.52
C SER A 162 -8.58 -5.36 -7.23
N LEU A 163 -7.43 -5.25 -6.56
CA LEU A 163 -6.24 -4.63 -7.13
C LEU A 163 -5.70 -5.43 -8.33
N PHE A 164 -5.69 -6.76 -8.25
CA PHE A 164 -5.32 -7.62 -9.38
C PHE A 164 -6.28 -7.44 -10.57
N THR A 165 -7.60 -7.42 -10.32
CA THR A 165 -8.60 -7.17 -11.36
C THR A 165 -8.46 -5.77 -11.97
N ALA A 166 -8.07 -4.78 -11.18
CA ALA A 166 -7.80 -3.42 -11.63
C ALA A 166 -6.50 -3.27 -12.45
N GLY A 167 -5.67 -4.32 -12.54
CA GLY A 167 -4.47 -4.38 -13.39
C GLY A 167 -3.13 -4.32 -12.65
N VAL A 168 -3.12 -4.36 -11.31
CA VAL A 168 -1.88 -4.35 -10.53
C VAL A 168 -1.29 -5.76 -10.46
N PRO A 169 -0.04 -6.03 -10.88
CA PRO A 169 0.52 -7.39 -10.90
C PRO A 169 1.06 -7.86 -9.55
N SER A 170 1.30 -6.94 -8.61
CA SER A 170 1.93 -7.23 -7.32
C SER A 170 1.31 -6.41 -6.18
N VAL A 171 1.02 -7.07 -5.06
CA VAL A 171 0.53 -6.41 -3.84
C VAL A 171 1.37 -6.86 -2.65
N ILE A 172 1.84 -5.90 -1.83
CA ILE A 172 2.40 -6.18 -0.49
C ILE A 172 1.36 -5.80 0.54
N ALA A 173 1.10 -6.67 1.51
CA ALA A 173 0.18 -6.38 2.60
C ALA A 173 0.73 -6.89 3.95
N SER A 174 0.44 -6.16 5.03
CA SER A 174 0.68 -6.65 6.39
C SER A 174 -0.41 -7.61 6.86
N LEU A 175 -0.03 -8.68 7.54
CA LEU A 175 -0.92 -9.67 8.15
C LEU A 175 -1.40 -9.24 9.55
N TRP A 176 -0.70 -8.32 10.20
CA TRP A 176 -1.04 -7.76 11.52
C TRP A 176 -0.43 -6.37 11.71
N LYS A 177 -0.90 -5.65 12.75
CA LYS A 177 -0.29 -4.38 13.18
C LYS A 177 1.13 -4.60 13.70
N VAL A 178 2.07 -4.02 12.97
CA VAL A 178 3.48 -3.91 13.34
C VAL A 178 3.68 -2.59 14.09
N PRO A 179 4.56 -2.54 15.13
CA PRO A 179 4.90 -1.27 15.76
C PRO A 179 5.56 -0.29 14.78
N ASP A 180 5.28 1.01 14.95
CA ASP A 180 5.63 2.07 13.99
C ASP A 180 7.11 2.08 13.59
N LYS A 181 8.04 2.03 14.56
CA LYS A 181 9.49 2.08 14.29
C LYS A 181 9.98 0.91 13.41
N PRO A 182 9.67 -0.37 13.74
CA PRO A 182 9.95 -1.47 12.84
C PRO A 182 9.33 -1.34 11.45
N THR A 183 8.09 -0.86 11.33
CA THR A 183 7.42 -0.70 10.03
C THR A 183 8.16 0.31 9.15
N ALA A 184 8.43 1.50 9.69
CA ALA A 184 9.18 2.53 8.97
C ALA A 184 10.58 2.05 8.57
N PHE A 185 11.27 1.33 9.46
CA PHE A 185 12.56 0.73 9.16
C PHE A 185 12.47 -0.30 8.02
N LEU A 186 11.50 -1.20 8.07
CA LEU A 186 11.30 -2.23 7.05
C LEU A 186 10.95 -1.60 5.71
N MET A 187 10.00 -0.67 5.65
CA MET A 187 9.55 -0.08 4.39
C MET A 187 10.60 0.82 3.75
N THR A 188 11.33 1.60 4.55
CA THR A 188 12.48 2.36 4.05
C THR A 188 13.54 1.42 3.46
N ASN A 189 13.88 0.32 4.13
CA ASN A 189 14.81 -0.67 3.57
C ASN A 189 14.25 -1.36 2.32
N PHE A 190 12.94 -1.63 2.26
CA PHE A 190 12.30 -2.23 1.10
C PHE A 190 12.48 -1.36 -0.14
N TYR A 191 12.10 -0.08 -0.07
CA TYR A 191 12.24 0.84 -1.21
C TYR A 191 13.72 1.09 -1.57
N GLN A 192 14.63 1.18 -0.60
CA GLN A 192 16.06 1.28 -0.87
C GLN A 192 16.62 0.05 -1.60
N ASN A 193 16.12 -1.14 -1.30
CA ASN A 193 16.52 -2.36 -1.99
C ASN A 193 15.87 -2.45 -3.38
N LEU A 194 14.60 -2.04 -3.51
CA LEU A 194 13.87 -2.03 -4.78
C LEU A 194 14.50 -1.05 -5.81
N GLN A 195 15.10 0.05 -5.35
CA GLN A 195 15.88 0.93 -6.23
C GLN A 195 17.16 0.26 -6.78
N LYS A 196 17.65 -0.80 -6.13
CA LYS A 196 18.88 -1.54 -6.51
C LYS A 196 18.58 -2.81 -7.30
N THR A 197 17.43 -3.43 -7.10
CA THR A 197 16.99 -4.65 -7.80
C THR A 197 15.52 -4.51 -8.23
N PRO A 198 15.16 -4.87 -9.47
CA PRO A 198 13.75 -4.88 -9.89
C PRO A 198 12.93 -5.98 -9.22
N ASP A 199 13.56 -6.99 -8.60
CA ASP A 199 12.87 -8.10 -7.92
C ASP A 199 12.28 -7.64 -6.57
N LYS A 200 10.96 -7.50 -6.53
CA LYS A 200 10.15 -7.08 -5.38
C LYS A 200 10.25 -8.07 -4.22
N ALA A 201 10.31 -9.37 -4.51
CA ALA A 201 10.41 -10.42 -3.49
C ALA A 201 11.79 -10.41 -2.84
N GLN A 202 12.85 -10.24 -3.64
CA GLN A 202 14.21 -10.08 -3.14
C GLN A 202 14.33 -8.80 -2.30
N ALA A 203 13.80 -7.68 -2.78
CA ALA A 203 13.81 -6.42 -2.04
C ALA A 203 13.12 -6.53 -0.68
N LEU A 204 11.93 -7.15 -0.64
CA LEU A 204 11.18 -7.37 0.60
C LEU A 204 11.94 -8.31 1.54
N ARG A 205 12.50 -9.41 1.03
CA ARG A 205 13.31 -10.33 1.84
C ARG A 205 14.51 -9.64 2.47
N GLN A 206 15.25 -8.82 1.73
CA GLN A 206 16.40 -8.11 2.29
C GLN A 206 15.98 -7.10 3.36
N ALA A 207 14.85 -6.41 3.17
CA ALA A 207 14.29 -5.53 4.18
C ALA A 207 13.87 -6.29 5.45
N MET A 208 13.21 -7.44 5.32
CA MET A 208 12.84 -8.30 6.45
C MET A 208 14.08 -8.80 7.20
N LEU A 209 15.15 -9.20 6.50
CA LEU A 209 16.41 -9.64 7.12
C LEU A 209 17.13 -8.51 7.85
N ALA A 210 17.14 -7.30 7.31
CA ALA A 210 17.68 -6.13 7.99
C ALA A 210 16.86 -5.81 9.25
N THR A 211 15.53 -5.83 9.13
CA THR A 211 14.61 -5.57 10.25
C THR A 211 14.72 -6.63 11.34
N MET A 212 14.91 -7.91 10.98
CA MET A 212 15.16 -8.98 11.94
C MET A 212 16.43 -8.75 12.77
N LYS A 213 17.48 -8.15 12.20
CA LYS A 213 18.71 -7.86 12.94
C LYS A 213 18.50 -6.74 13.97
N GLU A 214 17.80 -5.67 13.58
CA GLU A 214 17.56 -4.50 14.43
C GLU A 214 16.42 -4.73 15.44
N TYR A 215 15.38 -5.44 15.01
CA TYR A 215 14.16 -5.73 15.76
C TYR A 215 13.87 -7.25 15.76
N PRO A 216 14.57 -8.06 16.58
CA PRO A 216 14.56 -9.52 16.44
C PRO A 216 13.23 -10.23 16.59
N HIS A 217 12.29 -9.63 17.33
CA HIS A 217 10.99 -10.25 17.60
C HIS A 217 10.18 -10.42 16.29
N PRO A 218 9.72 -11.64 15.92
CA PRO A 218 9.03 -11.92 14.65
C PRO A 218 7.84 -11.01 14.32
N LYS A 219 7.10 -10.58 15.33
CA LYS A 219 6.03 -9.57 15.21
C LYS A 219 6.47 -8.31 14.43
N ASN A 220 7.75 -7.96 14.45
CA ASN A 220 8.30 -6.74 13.89
C ASN A 220 8.71 -6.85 12.40
N TRP A 221 8.96 -8.05 11.88
CA TRP A 221 9.51 -8.24 10.53
C TRP A 221 8.79 -9.28 9.69
N ALA A 222 8.01 -10.19 10.30
CA ALA A 222 7.35 -11.30 9.60
C ALA A 222 5.94 -10.97 9.10
N ALA A 223 5.49 -9.72 9.27
CA ALA A 223 4.10 -9.35 9.02
C ALA A 223 3.77 -9.17 7.54
N PHE A 224 4.75 -8.83 6.70
CA PHE A 224 4.50 -8.45 5.31
C PHE A 224 4.63 -9.65 4.38
N THR A 225 3.66 -9.78 3.48
CA THR A 225 3.69 -10.76 2.40
C THR A 225 3.58 -10.05 1.05
N LEU A 226 4.32 -10.54 0.06
CA LEU A 226 4.13 -10.20 -1.35
C LEU A 226 3.18 -11.23 -1.97
N ILE A 227 2.22 -10.76 -2.75
CA ILE A 227 1.25 -11.56 -3.49
C ILE A 227 1.33 -11.11 -4.96
N GLY A 228 1.40 -12.06 -5.89
CA GLY A 228 1.52 -11.77 -7.33
C GLY A 228 2.96 -11.88 -7.85
N GLU A 229 3.29 -11.08 -8.86
CA GLU A 229 4.59 -11.17 -9.56
C GLU A 229 5.74 -10.59 -8.73
N ALA A 230 6.93 -11.18 -8.88
CA ALA A 230 8.14 -10.72 -8.22
C ALA A 230 8.99 -9.78 -9.09
N GLU A 231 9.03 -10.01 -10.41
CA GLU A 231 9.85 -9.26 -11.39
C GLU A 231 9.03 -8.24 -12.20
#